data_AF-A0A948Q3S3-F1
#
_entry.id   AF-A0A948Q3S3-F1
#
_cell.length_a   1.000
_cell.length_b   1.000
_cell.length_c   1.000
_cell.angle_alpha   90.00
_cell.angle_beta   90.00
_cell.angle_gamma   90.00
#
_symmetry.space_group_name_H-M   'P 1'
#
loop_
_entity.id
_entity.type
_entity.pdbx_description
1 polymer ?
#
loop_
_entity_poly.entity_id
_entity_poly.type
_entity_poly.pdbx_seq_one_letter_code
_entity_poly.pdbx_strand_id
1 'polypeptide(L)' 'MIRRPVNFPETVKEVRRHLALSQEELAHALGVSFATVNRWENGKTTPSNLAKKQFEQFCKHKKIDPSSGESC' A
#
# COMPACT_ATOMS: atom_id res chain seq x y z
N MET A 1 17.40 6.71 5.97
CA MET A 1 16.45 7.83 6.23
C MET A 1 15.10 7.39 5.67
N ILE A 2 14.20 6.81 6.49
CA ILE A 2 12.86 6.47 6.01
C ILE A 2 12.09 7.78 5.93
N ARG A 3 11.91 8.29 4.70
CA ARG A 3 11.13 9.50 4.48
C ARG A 3 9.68 9.13 4.73
N ARG A 4 9.02 9.81 5.68
CA ARG A 4 7.54 9.75 5.79
C ARG A 4 6.97 10.00 4.40
N PRO A 5 6.28 9.04 3.77
CA PRO A 5 5.71 9.26 2.46
C PRO A 5 4.69 10.40 2.57
N VAL A 6 4.94 11.49 1.84
CA VAL A 6 4.12 12.71 1.88
C VAL A 6 2.80 12.48 1.13
N ASN A 7 2.75 11.44 0.29
CA ASN A 7 1.64 11.15 -0.61
C ASN A 7 1.24 9.66 -0.61
N PHE A 8 -0.07 9.38 -0.72
CA PHE A 8 -0.65 8.04 -0.85
C PHE A 8 0.04 7.10 -1.86
N PRO A 9 0.37 7.53 -3.12
CA PRO A 9 1.14 6.72 -4.07
C PRO A 9 2.44 6.14 -3.48
N GLU A 10 3.18 6.94 -2.72
CA GLU A 10 4.45 6.54 -2.14
C GLU A 10 4.23 5.56 -0.99
N THR A 11 3.22 5.80 -0.16
CA THR A 11 2.85 4.88 0.92
C THR A 11 2.46 3.49 0.37
N VAL A 12 1.71 3.44 -0.72
CA VAL A 12 1.32 2.17 -1.37
C VAL A 12 2.55 1.43 -1.87
N LYS A 13 3.49 2.12 -2.54
CA LYS A 13 4.76 1.53 -3.00
C LYS A 13 5.61 1.01 -1.85
N GLU A 14 5.71 1.78 -0.77
CA GLU A 14 6.48 1.41 0.41
C GLU A 14 5.88 0.17 1.06
N VAL A 15 4.60 0.18 1.39
CA VAL A 15 3.88 -0.99 1.95
C VAL A 15 4.03 -2.22 1.07
N ARG A 16 3.89 -2.07 -0.26
CA ARG A 16 4.07 -3.15 -1.21
C ARG A 16 5.49 -3.73 -1.15
N ARG A 17 6.50 -2.88 -1.10
CA ARG A 17 7.92 -3.28 -1.01
C ARG A 17 8.26 -3.91 0.34
N HIS A 18 7.73 -3.38 1.44
CA HIS A 18 7.91 -3.92 2.78
C HIS A 18 7.31 -5.33 2.91
N LEU A 19 6.17 -5.59 2.28
CA LEU A 19 5.55 -6.91 2.26
C LEU A 19 6.04 -7.83 1.13
N ALA A 20 6.97 -7.35 0.30
CA ALA A 20 7.42 -8.04 -0.93
C ALA A 20 6.26 -8.54 -1.83
N LEU A 21 5.16 -7.78 -1.90
CA LEU A 21 3.98 -8.14 -2.69
C LEU A 21 4.05 -7.61 -4.13
N SER A 22 3.44 -8.34 -5.06
CA SER A 22 3.10 -7.83 -6.38
C SER A 22 1.93 -6.86 -6.31
N GLN A 23 1.77 -6.01 -7.33
CA GLN A 23 0.61 -5.10 -7.41
C GLN A 23 -0.72 -5.87 -7.43
N GLU A 24 -0.73 -7.07 -8.03
CA GLU A 24 -1.88 -7.99 -8.06
C GLU A 24 -2.18 -8.55 -6.68
N GLU A 25 -1.17 -9.03 -5.96
CA GLU A 25 -1.32 -9.53 -4.59
C GLU A 25 -1.86 -8.45 -3.65
N LEU A 26 -1.34 -7.22 -3.76
CA LEU A 26 -1.84 -6.09 -2.99
C LEU A 26 -3.28 -5.74 -3.39
N ALA A 27 -3.61 -5.80 -4.67
CA ALA A 27 -4.96 -5.57 -5.16
C ALA A 27 -5.95 -6.60 -4.61
N HIS A 28 -5.59 -7.89 -4.65
CA HIS A 28 -6.37 -8.98 -4.06
C HIS A 28 -6.57 -8.79 -2.56
N ALA A 29 -5.50 -8.43 -1.84
CA ALA A 29 -5.57 -8.21 -0.40
C ALA A 29 -6.45 -7.00 0.00
N LEU A 30 -6.49 -5.98 -0.85
CA LEU A 30 -7.33 -4.79 -0.66
C LEU A 30 -8.75 -4.97 -1.23
N GLY A 31 -9.02 -6.07 -1.94
CA GLY A 31 -10.29 -6.30 -2.63
C GLY A 31 -10.55 -5.34 -3.79
N VAL A 32 -9.50 -4.87 -4.46
CA VAL A 32 -9.57 -3.98 -5.63
C VAL A 32 -8.90 -4.64 -6.84
N SER A 33 -9.06 -4.06 -8.04
CA SER A 33 -8.37 -4.56 -9.23
C SER A 33 -6.93 -4.06 -9.33
N PHE A 34 -6.05 -4.83 -9.97
CA PHE A 34 -4.67 -4.43 -10.28
C PHE A 34 -4.57 -3.02 -10.89
N ALA A 35 -5.46 -2.71 -11.85
CA ALA A 35 -5.50 -1.41 -12.50
C ALA A 35 -5.69 -0.24 -11.51
N THR A 36 -6.42 -0.48 -10.42
CA THR A 36 -6.67 0.49 -9.35
C THR A 36 -5.39 0.78 -8.55
N VAL A 37 -4.68 -0.28 -8.13
CA VAL A 37 -3.38 -0.15 -7.45
C VAL A 37 -2.35 0.53 -8.35
N ASN A 38 -2.28 0.14 -9.63
CA ASN A 38 -1.38 0.76 -10.60
C ASN A 38 -1.67 2.27 -10.77
N ARG A 39 -2.94 2.67 -10.82
CA ARG A 39 -3.32 4.09 -10.89
C ARG A 39 -2.96 4.84 -9.61
N TRP A 40 -3.13 4.23 -8.44
CA TRP A 40 -2.75 4.83 -7.16
C TRP A 40 -1.25 5.06 -7.07
N GLU A 41 -0.43 4.05 -7.37
CA GLU A 41 1.04 4.14 -7.33
C GLU A 41 1.60 5.15 -8.34
N ASN A 42 0.92 5.36 -9.45
CA ASN A 42 1.28 6.37 -10.45
C ASN A 42 0.66 7.75 -10.19
N GLY A 43 -0.13 7.92 -9.13
CA GLY A 43 -0.83 9.17 -8.82
C GLY A 43 -1.87 9.58 -9.87
N LYS A 44 -2.30 8.66 -10.75
CA LYS A 44 -3.28 8.91 -11.82
C LYS A 44 -4.72 9.02 -11.31
N THR A 45 -4.99 8.53 -10.11
CA THR A 45 -6.34 8.54 -9.53
C THR A 45 -6.25 8.69 -8.03
N THR A 46 -7.06 9.60 -7.48
CA THR A 46 -7.21 9.76 -6.04
C THR A 46 -8.08 8.63 -5.50
N PRO A 47 -7.61 7.83 -4.52
CA PRO A 47 -8.42 6.79 -3.91
C PRO A 47 -9.64 7.39 -3.21
N SER A 48 -10.79 6.75 -3.37
CA SER A 48 -12.00 7.09 -2.62
C SER A 48 -11.79 6.85 -1.11
N ASN A 49 -12.61 7.47 -0.27
CA ASN A 49 -12.53 7.27 1.19
C ASN A 49 -12.64 5.80 1.61
N LEU A 50 -13.40 4.99 0.88
CA LEU A 50 -13.49 3.55 1.11
C LEU A 50 -12.15 2.86 0.88
N ALA A 51 -11.50 3.13 -0.25
CA ALA A 51 -10.19 2.57 -0.58
C ALA A 51 -9.10 2.98 0.41
N LYS A 52 -9.11 4.25 0.85
CA LYS A 52 -8.19 4.71 1.91
C LYS A 52 -8.40 3.92 3.20
N LYS A 53 -9.65 3.77 3.65
CA LYS A 53 -9.98 2.99 4.84
C LYS A 53 -9.59 1.51 4.71
N GLN A 54 -9.76 0.90 3.54
CA GLN A 54 -9.34 -0.48 3.30
C GLN A 54 -7.83 -0.60 3.38
N PHE A 55 -7.10 0.33 2.75
CA PHE A 55 -5.64 0.38 2.81
C PHE A 55 -5.12 0.57 4.24
N GLU A 56 -5.70 1.50 5.00
CA GLU A 56 -5.35 1.71 6.40
C GLU A 56 -5.63 0.47 7.27
N GLN A 57 -6.76 -0.20 7.06
CA GLN A 57 -7.08 -1.46 7.76
C GLN A 57 -6.11 -2.57 7.39
N PHE A 58 -5.74 -2.68 6.12
CA PHE A 58 -4.76 -3.65 5.65
C PHE A 58 -3.40 -3.43 6.31
N CYS A 59 -2.91 -2.18 6.35
CA CYS A 59 -1.67 -1.83 7.04
C CYS A 59 -1.71 -2.16 8.53
N LYS A 60 -2.83 -1.85 9.21
CA LYS A 60 -3.05 -2.21 10.62
C LYS A 60 -3.03 -3.73 10.84
N HIS A 61 -3.69 -4.48 9.96
CA HIS A 61 -3.80 -5.94 10.07
C HIS A 61 -2.46 -6.64 9.87
N LYS A 62 -1.68 -6.19 8.88
CA LYS A 62 -0.34 -6.72 8.60
C LYS A 62 0.73 -6.25 9.59
N LYS A 63 0.36 -5.43 10.60
CA LYS A 63 1.25 -4.81 11.58
C LYS A 63 2.51 -4.22 10.94
N ILE A 64 2.34 -3.56 9.80
CA ILE A 64 3.45 -2.93 9.09
C ILE A 64 3.78 -1.67 9.86
N ASP A 65 4.69 -1.80 10.81
CA ASP A 65 5.44 -0.69 11.33
C ASP A 65 6.59 -0.46 10.33
N PRO A 66 6.73 0.72 9.71
CA PRO A 66 7.82 1.01 8.77
C PRO A 66 9.21 0.92 9.42
N SER A 67 9.30 0.51 10.69
CA SER A 67 10.52 0.34 11.47
C SER A 67 10.97 -1.11 11.69
N SER A 68 10.17 -2.12 11.35
CA SER A 68 10.53 -3.52 11.64
C SER A 68 10.80 -4.31 10.36
N GLY A 69 12.06 -4.26 9.93
CA GLY A 69 12.60 -5.32 9.11
C GLY A 69 12.70 -6.59 9.96
N GLU A 70 11.81 -7.54 9.73
CA GLU A 70 12.07 -8.93 10.10
C GLU A 70 12.39 -9.71 8.82
N SER A 71 13.65 -10.15 8.81
CA SER A 71 14.24 -11.13 7.91
C SER A 71 13.57 -12.48 8.11
N CYS A 72 13.43 -13.24 7.04
CA CYS A 72 14.19 -14.49 6.97
C CYS A 72 15.04 -14.40 5.72
#